data_AF-A0A842Q6U2-F1
#
_entry.id   AF-A0A842Q6U2-F1
#
_cell.length_a   1.000
_cell.length_b   1.000
_cell.length_c   1.000
_cell.angle_alpha   90.00
_cell.angle_beta   90.00
_cell.angle_gamma   90.00
#
_symmetry.space_group_name_H-M   'P 1'
#
loop_
_entity.id
_entity.type
_entity.pdbx_description
1 polymer ?
#
loop_
_entity_poly.entity_id
_entity_poly.type
_entity_poly.pdbx_seq_one_letter_code
_entity_poly.pdbx_strand_id
1 'polypeptide(L)'
;MAISIEVQSTSKRSYKKHRSKEEIIANILKAARNNTTKTRIMRRCYISYNLLQKYLSYATISGLLFHDHRSNEYHITSKGIQFLDYFDQYRDTESELALKKSLISRMLENKVEESMMPNFEYRTNGMLTHTAA
;
A
#
# COMPACT_ATOMS: atom_id res chain seq x y z
N MET A 1 -15.42 -4.69 -50.92
CA MET A 1 -15.70 -3.61 -49.95
C MET A 1 -15.23 -4.09 -48.59
N ALA A 2 -14.06 -3.65 -48.14
CA ALA A 2 -13.47 -4.08 -46.87
C ALA A 2 -14.17 -3.38 -45.70
N ILE A 3 -14.62 -4.15 -44.72
CA ILE A 3 -15.19 -3.63 -43.47
C ILE A 3 -14.01 -3.38 -42.53
N SER A 4 -13.61 -2.12 -42.42
CA SER A 4 -12.65 -1.65 -41.42
C SER A 4 -13.32 -1.70 -40.05
N ILE A 5 -12.87 -2.61 -39.19
CA ILE A 5 -13.31 -2.68 -37.79
C ILE A 5 -12.30 -1.86 -36.99
N GLU A 6 -12.65 -0.62 -36.66
CA GLU A 6 -11.90 0.19 -35.69
C GLU A 6 -11.94 -0.50 -34.32
N VAL A 7 -10.78 -1.02 -33.89
CA VAL A 7 -10.59 -1.51 -32.53
C VAL A 7 -10.54 -0.29 -31.61
N GLN A 8 -11.65 -0.02 -30.92
CA GLN A 8 -11.70 1.01 -29.90
C GLN A 8 -10.73 0.66 -28.75
N SER A 9 -9.70 1.49 -28.61
CA SER A 9 -8.81 1.54 -27.45
C SER A 9 -9.64 1.76 -26.18
N THR A 10 -9.88 0.68 -25.43
CA THR A 10 -10.53 0.79 -24.12
C THR A 10 -9.51 1.36 -23.15
N SER A 11 -9.57 2.69 -22.96
CA SER A 11 -8.84 3.34 -21.87
C SER A 11 -9.21 2.67 -20.55
N LYS A 12 -8.25 1.95 -19.94
CA LYS A 12 -8.37 1.46 -18.57
C LYS A 12 -8.51 2.68 -17.67
N ARG A 13 -9.74 3.08 -17.35
CA ARG A 13 -10.03 4.06 -16.30
C ARG A 13 -9.34 3.57 -15.03
N SER A 14 -8.30 4.29 -14.59
CA SER A 14 -7.68 4.06 -13.29
C SER A 14 -8.76 4.23 -12.22
N TYR A 15 -9.27 3.12 -11.67
CA TYR A 15 -10.16 3.16 -10.52
C TYR A 15 -9.45 3.95 -9.43
N LYS A 16 -9.98 5.13 -9.08
CA LYS A 16 -9.45 5.97 -8.02
C LYS A 16 -9.59 5.17 -6.72
N LYS A 17 -8.49 4.56 -6.24
CA LYS A 17 -8.50 3.71 -5.04
C LYS A 17 -8.97 4.58 -3.87
N HIS A 18 -10.20 4.37 -3.41
CA HIS A 18 -10.67 4.97 -2.18
C HIS A 18 -9.84 4.40 -1.03
N ARG A 19 -9.40 5.26 -0.11
CA ARG A 19 -8.63 4.82 1.05
C ARG A 19 -9.47 3.88 1.90
N SER A 20 -8.94 2.71 2.19
CA SER A 20 -9.62 1.75 3.05
C SER A 20 -9.65 2.22 4.50
N LYS A 21 -10.50 1.61 5.32
CA LYS A 21 -10.54 1.88 6.76
C LYS A 21 -9.18 1.66 7.41
N GLU A 22 -8.53 0.56 7.07
CA GLU A 22 -7.22 0.14 7.56
C GLU A 22 -6.16 1.18 7.18
N GLU A 23 -6.21 1.69 5.95
CA GLU A 23 -5.30 2.73 5.47
C GLU A 23 -5.50 4.07 6.19
N ILE A 24 -6.74 4.46 6.49
CA ILE A 24 -7.00 5.68 7.27
C ILE A 24 -6.45 5.54 8.69
N ILE A 25 -6.68 4.39 9.34
CA ILE A 25 -6.16 4.12 10.68
C ILE A 25 -4.62 4.10 10.67
N ALA A 26 -4.00 3.44 9.70
CA ALA A 26 -2.55 3.40 9.54
C ALA A 26 -1.97 4.82 9.40
N ASN A 27 -2.60 5.69 8.61
CA ASN A 27 -2.18 7.08 8.46
C ASN A 27 -2.29 7.88 9.76
N ILE A 28 -3.38 7.68 10.52
CA ILE A 28 -3.56 8.32 11.84
C ILE A 28 -2.46 7.86 12.81
N LEU A 29 -2.20 6.55 12.87
CA LEU A 29 -1.17 5.97 13.74
C LEU A 29 0.24 6.46 13.35
N LYS A 30 0.55 6.52 12.05
CA LYS A 30 1.80 7.09 11.54
C LYS A 30 1.95 8.56 11.95
N ALA A 31 0.88 9.35 11.89
CA ALA A 31 0.89 10.74 12.33
C ALA A 31 1.10 10.91 13.84
N ALA A 32 0.69 9.90 14.64
CA ALA A 32 0.77 9.90 16.10
C ALA A 32 2.06 9.30 16.69
N ARG A 33 3.00 8.82 15.86
CA ARG A 33 4.30 8.29 16.33
C ARG A 33 5.11 9.28 17.17
N ASN A 34 5.00 10.58 16.89
CA ASN A 34 5.77 11.63 17.58
C ASN A 34 4.95 12.43 18.59
N ASN A 35 3.80 11.88 19.04
CA ASN A 35 2.77 12.60 19.78
C ASN A 35 2.19 13.76 18.98
N THR A 36 0.88 13.90 18.97
CA THR A 36 0.26 14.87 18.08
C THR A 36 -1.13 15.25 18.51
N THR A 37 -1.55 16.45 18.14
CA THR A 37 -2.92 16.91 18.36
C THR A 37 -3.84 16.45 17.23
N LYS A 38 -5.15 16.41 17.52
CA LYS A 38 -6.23 16.13 16.55
C LYS A 38 -6.09 16.95 15.26
N THR A 39 -5.80 18.25 15.37
CA THR A 39 -5.65 19.16 14.23
C THR A 39 -4.50 18.73 13.32
N ARG A 40 -3.36 18.33 13.90
CA ARG A 40 -2.18 17.93 13.14
C ARG A 40 -2.35 16.56 12.48
N ILE A 41 -3.09 15.63 13.12
CA ILE A 41 -3.53 14.38 12.49
C ILE A 41 -4.42 14.69 11.30
N MET A 42 -5.44 15.53 11.48
CA MET A 42 -6.39 15.89 10.41
C MET A 42 -5.67 16.38 9.15
N ARG A 43 -4.74 17.33 9.33
CA ARG A 43 -3.98 17.95 8.24
C ARG A 43 -3.05 16.94 7.55
N ARG A 44 -2.38 16.08 8.31
CA ARG A 44 -1.49 15.04 7.75
C ARG A 44 -2.24 13.93 7.03
N CYS A 45 -3.43 13.58 7.51
CA CYS A 45 -4.22 12.49 6.95
C CYS A 45 -5.19 12.96 5.86
N TYR A 46 -5.34 14.25 5.58
CA TYR A 46 -6.29 14.76 4.58
C TYR A 46 -7.72 14.19 4.74
N ILE A 47 -8.24 14.15 5.97
CA ILE A 47 -9.59 13.64 6.28
C ILE A 47 -10.46 14.75 6.87
N SER A 48 -11.78 14.66 6.66
CA SER A 48 -12.73 15.59 7.28
C SER A 48 -12.79 15.41 8.79
N TYR A 49 -13.27 16.44 9.48
CA TYR A 49 -13.39 16.42 10.94
C TYR A 49 -14.26 15.26 11.46
N ASN A 50 -15.40 15.01 10.81
CA ASN A 50 -16.31 13.93 11.18
C ASN A 50 -15.65 12.56 11.03
N LEU A 51 -14.89 12.37 9.94
CA LEU A 51 -14.18 11.12 9.67
C LEU A 51 -13.04 10.90 10.67
N LEU A 52 -12.30 11.97 10.99
CA LEU A 52 -11.27 11.96 12.02
C LEU A 52 -11.82 11.55 13.38
N GLN A 53 -12.94 12.14 13.82
CA GLN A 53 -13.53 11.77 15.10
C GLN A 53 -13.89 10.29 15.17
N LYS A 54 -14.54 9.79 14.11
CA LYS A 54 -14.92 8.38 14.00
C LYS A 54 -13.71 7.47 14.15
N TYR A 55 -12.63 7.74 13.42
CA TYR A 55 -11.45 6.87 13.42
C TYR A 55 -10.54 7.05 14.63
N LEU A 56 -10.47 8.25 15.22
CA LEU A 56 -9.81 8.43 16.52
C LEU A 56 -10.52 7.64 17.62
N SER A 57 -11.84 7.75 17.69
CA SER A 57 -12.64 6.94 18.64
C SER A 57 -12.41 5.44 18.42
N TYR A 58 -12.48 4.97 17.17
CA TYR A 58 -12.22 3.58 16.83
C TYR A 58 -10.81 3.12 17.24
N ALA A 59 -9.78 3.90 16.93
CA ALA A 59 -8.39 3.59 17.26
C ALA A 59 -8.13 3.61 18.78
N THR A 60 -8.76 4.52 19.52
CA THR A 60 -8.66 4.55 20.99
C THR A 60 -9.38 3.37 21.63
N ILE A 61 -10.62 3.07 21.24
CA ILE A 61 -11.40 1.93 21.77
C ILE A 61 -10.70 0.59 21.48
N SER A 62 -10.10 0.46 20.30
CA SER A 62 -9.33 -0.74 19.94
C SER A 62 -7.94 -0.82 20.60
N GLY A 63 -7.55 0.19 21.36
CA GLY A 63 -6.27 0.25 22.07
C GLY A 63 -5.06 0.47 21.16
N LEU A 64 -5.26 0.98 19.94
CA LEU A 64 -4.19 1.34 19.00
C LEU A 64 -3.62 2.74 19.29
N LEU A 65 -4.46 3.63 19.83
CA LEU A 65 -4.09 4.96 20.31
C LEU A 65 -4.44 5.14 21.79
N PHE A 66 -3.66 5.97 22.45
CA PHE A 66 -3.96 6.53 23.74
C PHE A 66 -4.17 8.04 23.59
N HIS A 67 -5.22 8.59 24.23
CA HIS A 67 -5.48 10.02 24.26
C HIS A 67 -5.14 10.54 25.65
N ASP A 68 -4.13 11.41 25.73
CA ASP A 68 -3.83 12.13 26.97
C ASP A 68 -4.72 13.37 27.06
N HIS A 69 -5.69 13.33 27.98
CA HIS A 69 -6.62 14.44 28.19
C HIS A 69 -5.95 15.69 28.80
N ARG A 70 -4.78 15.58 29.43
CA ARG A 70 -4.08 16.72 30.03
C ARG A 70 -3.36 17.56 28.98
N SER A 71 -2.62 16.90 28.09
CA SER A 71 -1.91 17.56 26.97
C SER A 71 -2.78 17.71 25.71
N ASN A 72 -3.92 17.03 25.65
CA ASN A 72 -4.79 16.90 24.48
C ASN A 72 -4.04 16.32 23.25
N GLU A 73 -3.11 15.40 23.52
CA GLU A 73 -2.29 14.71 22.53
C GLU A 73 -2.67 13.24 22.39
N TYR A 74 -2.45 12.71 21.19
CA TYR A 74 -2.61 11.30 20.87
C TYR A 74 -1.25 10.65 20.77
N HIS A 75 -1.12 9.51 21.44
CA HIS A 75 0.06 8.68 21.52
C HIS A 75 -0.23 7.33 20.89
N ILE A 76 0.69 6.82 20.07
CA ILE A 76 0.59 5.45 19.59
C ILE A 76 0.92 4.47 20.71
N THR A 77 0.16 3.37 20.81
CA THR A 77 0.43 2.30 21.77
C THR A 77 1.32 1.22 21.14
N SER A 78 1.85 0.30 21.96
CA SER A 78 2.59 -0.87 21.45
C SER A 78 1.74 -1.74 20.51
N LYS A 79 0.42 -1.82 20.75
CA LYS A 79 -0.52 -2.50 19.85
C LYS A 79 -0.69 -1.74 18.54
N GLY A 80 -0.74 -0.40 18.59
CA GLY A 80 -0.74 0.46 17.41
C GLY A 80 0.51 0.31 16.55
N ILE A 81 1.68 0.15 17.18
CA ILE A 81 2.94 -0.11 16.46
C ILE A 81 2.89 -1.46 15.74
N GLN A 82 2.44 -2.52 16.42
CA GLN A 82 2.26 -3.85 15.79
C GLN A 82 1.27 -3.80 14.63
N PHE A 83 0.16 -3.06 14.77
CA PHE A 83 -0.78 -2.86 13.66
C PHE A 83 -0.10 -2.25 12.43
N LEU A 84 0.78 -1.25 12.62
CA LEU A 84 1.50 -0.63 11.50
C LEU A 84 2.42 -1.62 10.80
N ASP A 85 3.13 -2.45 11.55
CA ASP A 85 4.01 -3.48 11.00
C ASP A 85 3.23 -4.48 10.14
N TYR A 86 2.14 -5.05 10.66
CA TYR A 86 1.27 -5.94 9.90
C TYR A 86 0.63 -5.26 8.68
N PHE A 87 0.26 -3.98 8.80
CA PHE A 87 -0.32 -3.24 7.70
C PHE A 87 0.69 -3.01 6.57
N ASP A 88 1.94 -2.70 6.90
CA ASP A 88 3.00 -2.52 5.90
C ASP A 88 3.31 -3.88 5.21
N GLN A 89 3.41 -4.99 5.96
CA GLN A 89 3.58 -6.34 5.38
C GLN A 89 2.41 -6.75 4.47
N TYR A 90 1.18 -6.46 4.89
CA TYR A 90 -0.03 -6.70 4.08
C TYR A 90 0.05 -5.94 2.76
N ARG A 91 0.50 -4.69 2.80
CA ARG A 91 0.63 -3.84 1.61
C ARG A 91 1.69 -4.32 0.63
N ASP A 92 2.79 -4.84 1.14
CA ASP A 92 3.85 -5.42 0.31
C ASP A 92 3.34 -6.70 -0.36
N THR A 93 2.66 -7.56 0.40
CA THR A 93 2.04 -8.79 -0.11
C THR A 93 0.95 -8.49 -1.15
N GLU A 94 0.08 -7.50 -0.92
CA GLU A 94 -0.93 -7.04 -1.88
C GLU A 94 -0.28 -6.63 -3.21
N SER A 95 0.84 -5.91 -3.12
CA SER A 95 1.58 -5.43 -4.29
C SER A 95 2.23 -6.58 -5.06
N GLU A 96 2.88 -7.51 -4.36
CA GLU A 96 3.49 -8.70 -4.96
C GLU A 96 2.44 -9.59 -5.65
N LEU A 97 1.30 -9.81 -4.99
CA LEU A 97 0.20 -10.61 -5.55
C LEU A 97 -0.39 -9.95 -6.80
N ALA A 98 -0.54 -8.63 -6.82
CA ALA A 98 -0.98 -7.88 -7.99
C ALA A 98 0.01 -8.02 -9.16
N LEU A 99 1.32 -7.98 -8.89
CA LEU A 99 2.37 -8.18 -9.90
C LEU A 99 2.32 -9.60 -10.48
N LYS A 100 2.32 -10.64 -9.61
CA LYS A 100 2.22 -12.04 -10.04
C LYS A 100 0.99 -12.29 -10.89
N LYS A 101 -0.17 -11.74 -10.47
CA LYS A 101 -1.40 -11.83 -11.26
C LYS A 101 -1.25 -11.17 -12.63
N SER A 102 -0.67 -9.99 -12.70
CA SER A 102 -0.41 -9.30 -13.98
C SER A 102 0.53 -10.08 -14.90
N LEU A 103 1.57 -10.71 -14.35
CA LEU A 103 2.52 -11.53 -15.11
C LEU A 103 1.83 -12.78 -15.68
N ILE A 104 1.09 -13.51 -14.84
CA ILE A 104 0.33 -14.69 -15.24
C ILE A 104 -0.67 -14.32 -16.35
N SER A 105 -1.41 -13.21 -16.18
CA SER A 105 -2.34 -12.74 -17.23
C SER A 105 -1.62 -12.47 -18.56
N ARG A 106 -0.44 -11.84 -18.53
CA ARG A 106 0.34 -11.57 -19.75
C ARG A 106 0.87 -12.85 -20.39
N MET A 107 1.28 -13.86 -19.63
CA MET A 107 1.74 -15.14 -20.17
C MET A 107 0.64 -15.90 -20.94
N LEU A 108 -0.63 -15.61 -20.64
CA LEU A 108 -1.79 -16.19 -21.33
C LEU A 108 -2.24 -15.36 -22.53
N GLU A 109 -1.76 -14.13 -22.69
CA GLU A 109 -2.02 -13.31 -23.87
C GLU A 109 -1.13 -13.82 -25.00
N ASN A 110 -1.71 -14.58 -25.93
CA ASN A 110 -1.07 -14.93 -27.21
C ASN A 110 -0.88 -13.65 -28.04
N LYS A 111 0.17 -12.88 -27.73
CA LYS A 111 0.77 -11.91 -28.62
C LYS A 111 2.22 -12.31 -28.80
N VAL A 112 2.46 -12.98 -29.92
CA VAL A 112 3.78 -13.02 -30.55
C VAL A 112 4.12 -11.58 -30.88
N GLU A 113 4.80 -10.89 -29.98
CA GLU A 113 5.63 -9.72 -30.27
C GLU A 113 6.68 -9.62 -29.16
N GLU A 114 7.65 -10.50 -29.35
CA GLU A 114 9.02 -10.39 -28.90
C GLU A 114 9.55 -8.97 -29.16
N SER A 115 9.62 -8.12 -28.15
CA SER A 115 10.74 -7.20 -27.91
C SER A 115 10.38 -6.14 -26.86
N MET A 116 11.42 -5.79 -26.10
CA MET A 116 11.49 -4.66 -25.17
C MET A 116 10.87 -4.87 -23.78
N MET A 117 11.60 -5.61 -22.94
CA MET A 117 11.69 -5.27 -21.51
C MET A 117 13.05 -4.58 -21.27
N PRO A 118 13.11 -3.48 -20.50
CA PRO A 118 14.37 -2.90 -20.05
C PRO A 118 15.06 -3.83 -19.04
N ASN A 119 16.37 -4.04 -19.24
CA ASN A 119 17.23 -4.90 -18.43
C ASN A 119 17.08 -4.61 -16.93
N PHE A 120 16.52 -5.56 -16.19
CA PHE A 120 16.78 -5.67 -14.76
C PHE A 120 17.73 -6.86 -14.57
N GLU A 121 19.03 -6.56 -14.53
CA GLU A 121 20.07 -7.53 -14.25
C GLU A 121 19.84 -8.12 -12.85
N TYR A 122 19.30 -9.34 -12.80
CA TYR A 122 19.44 -10.18 -11.62
C TYR A 122 20.87 -10.69 -11.58
N ARG A 123 21.69 -10.04 -10.75
CA ARG A 123 23.05 -10.46 -10.41
C ARG A 123 23.03 -11.85 -9.79
N THR A 124 23.21 -12.89 -10.61
CA THR A 124 23.50 -14.25 -10.20
C THR A 124 24.97 -14.37 -9.83
N ASN A 125 25.32 -14.07 -8.58
CA ASN A 125 26.62 -14.50 -8.06
C ASN A 125 26.51 -15.95 -7.58
N GLY A 126 26.51 -16.89 -8.53
CA GLY A 126 27.00 -18.24 -8.30
C GLY A 126 28.50 -18.25 -8.62
N MET A 127 29.35 -18.42 -7.60
CA MET A 127 30.73 -18.80 -7.81
C MET A 127 30.98 -20.13 -7.11
N LEU A 128 30.90 -21.18 -7.93
CA LEU A 128 31.47 -22.50 -7.69
C LEU A 128 32.97 -22.31 -7.47
N THR A 129 33.48 -22.64 -6.29
CA THR A 129 34.92 -22.90 -6.13
C THR A 129 35.18 -24.35 -6.48
N HIS A 130 35.63 -24.59 -7.70
CA HIS A 130 36.37 -25.80 -8.05
C HIS A 130 37.67 -25.85 -7.23
N THR A 131 38.09 -27.04 -6.80
CA THR A 131 39.40 -27.62 -7.16
C THR A 131 39.42 -29.08 -6.71
N ALA A 132 39.44 -29.98 -7.70
CA ALA A 132 39.91 -31.34 -7.56
C ALA A 132 41.33 -31.38 -8.16
N ALA A 133 42.30 -31.80 -7.36
CA ALA A 133 43.54 -32.50 -7.72
C ALA A 133 44.19 -32.98 -6.42
#